data_AF-A0A0A0UEK5-F1
#
_entry.id   AF-A0A0A0UEK5-F1
#
_cell.length_a   1.000
_cell.length_b   1.000
_cell.length_c   1.000
_cell.angle_alpha   90.00
_cell.angle_beta   90.00
_cell.angle_gamma   90.00
#
_symmetry.space_group_name_H-M   'P 1'
#
loop_
_entity.id
_entity.type
_entity.pdbx_description
1 polymer ?
#
loop_
_entity_poly.entity_id
_entity_poly.type
_entity_poly.pdbx_seq_one_letter_code
_entity_poly.pdbx_strand_id
1 'polypeptide(L)'
;IRTLCCQPPIAERFHHRFGRLPNDNDVNEIYNRFMPLQVAKVAEYSTLIPGALDTIAELRKVGLKIGTTSGYPKEVMKKLTAEAAAIGYLPDHTVATDEVPKGRPSPAQALANAIALEVDDVAACVKVDDTPPG
;
A
#
# COMPACT_ATOMS: atom_id res chain seq x y z
N ILE A 1 5.56 11.53 2.37
CA ILE A 1 6.15 12.60 3.23
C ILE A 1 6.73 13.72 2.39
N ARG A 2 7.73 13.49 1.52
CA ARG A 2 8.31 14.52 0.64
C ARG A 2 7.28 15.40 -0.06
N THR A 3 6.31 14.79 -0.74
CA THR A 3 5.23 15.54 -1.43
C THR A 3 4.45 16.44 -0.50
N LEU A 4 4.18 16.01 0.75
CA LEU A 4 3.51 16.82 1.76
C LEU A 4 4.41 17.99 2.20
N CYS A 5 5.71 17.76 2.41
CA CYS A 5 6.66 18.82 2.75
C CYS A 5 6.77 19.90 1.65
N CYS A 6 6.46 19.56 0.40
CA CYS A 6 6.43 20.51 -0.72
C CYS A 6 5.10 21.28 -0.86
N GLN A 7 4.05 20.94 -0.10
CA GLN A 7 2.79 21.69 -0.15
C GLN A 7 2.97 23.03 0.57
N PRO A 8 2.59 24.18 -0.04
CA PRO A 8 2.85 25.50 0.55
C PRO A 8 2.37 25.65 2.00
N PRO A 9 1.13 25.23 2.38
CA PRO A 9 0.67 25.37 3.76
C PRO A 9 1.48 24.55 4.77
N ILE A 10 2.06 23.41 4.36
CA ILE A 10 2.87 22.55 5.23
C ILE A 10 4.29 23.13 5.35
N ALA A 11 4.86 23.55 4.23
CA ALA A 11 6.18 24.17 4.16
C ALA A 11 6.24 25.46 5.00
N GLU A 12 5.21 26.30 4.91
CA GLU A 12 5.08 27.54 5.70
C GLU A 12 5.00 27.25 7.21
N ARG A 13 4.18 26.28 7.62
CA ARG A 13 4.11 25.88 9.04
C ARG A 13 5.43 25.32 9.56
N PHE A 14 6.14 24.56 8.73
CA PHE A 14 7.47 24.06 9.07
C PHE A 14 8.46 25.22 9.22
N HIS A 15 8.46 26.16 8.28
CA HIS A 15 9.31 27.36 8.35
C HIS A 15 9.01 28.21 9.60
N HIS A 16 7.75 28.46 9.92
CA HIS A 16 7.36 29.19 11.13
C HIS A 16 7.88 28.52 12.42
N ARG A 17 7.93 27.17 12.46
CA ARG A 17 8.40 26.42 13.63
C ARG A 17 9.93 26.31 13.72
N PHE A 18 10.61 26.12 12.60
CA PHE A 18 12.03 25.73 12.54
C PHE A 18 12.94 26.77 11.87
N GLY A 19 12.41 27.89 11.38
CA GLY A 19 13.16 28.98 10.76
C GLY A 19 13.70 28.68 9.35
N ARG A 20 13.38 27.53 8.77
CA ARG A 20 13.83 27.09 7.42
C ARG A 20 12.79 26.19 6.76
N LEU A 21 12.86 26.02 5.45
CA LEU A 21 12.03 25.04 4.74
C LEU A 21 12.48 23.59 5.07
N PRO A 22 11.57 22.60 4.93
CA PRO A 22 11.93 21.19 5.02
C PRO A 22 12.98 20.81 3.96
N ASN A 23 13.90 19.95 4.33
CA ASN A 23 14.88 19.34 3.42
C ASN A 23 14.79 17.80 3.48
N ASP A 24 15.68 17.15 2.74
CA ASP A 24 15.71 15.68 2.63
C ASP A 24 15.99 14.98 3.96
N ASN A 25 16.78 15.60 4.85
CA ASN A 25 17.03 15.05 6.18
C ASN A 25 15.76 15.06 7.02
N ASP A 26 14.96 16.13 6.97
CA ASP A 26 13.68 16.17 7.69
C ASP A 26 12.70 15.10 7.18
N VAL A 27 12.65 14.91 5.85
CA VAL A 27 11.82 13.87 5.23
C VAL A 27 12.21 12.49 5.76
N ASN A 28 13.51 12.20 5.82
CA ASN A 28 14.04 10.94 6.29
C ASN A 28 13.81 10.75 7.80
N GLU A 29 14.02 11.80 8.61
CA GLU A 29 13.77 11.74 10.06
C GLU A 29 12.29 11.51 10.37
N ILE A 30 11.38 12.19 9.68
CA ILE A 30 9.94 11.97 9.83
C ILE A 30 9.60 10.53 9.42
N TYR A 31 10.14 10.04 8.30
CA TYR A 31 9.91 8.68 7.85
C TYR A 31 10.39 7.64 8.88
N ASN A 32 11.63 7.76 9.34
CA ASN A 32 12.23 6.83 10.30
C ASN A 32 11.52 6.83 11.65
N ARG A 33 10.94 7.97 12.08
CA ARG A 33 10.12 8.04 13.29
C ARG A 33 8.72 7.47 13.07
N PHE A 34 8.16 7.64 11.89
CA PHE A 34 6.80 7.20 11.57
C PHE A 34 6.72 5.69 11.34
N MET A 35 7.72 5.09 10.69
CA MET A 35 7.71 3.67 10.30
C MET A 35 7.47 2.71 11.47
N PRO A 36 8.19 2.79 12.61
CA PRO A 36 7.93 1.93 13.76
C PRO A 36 6.52 2.11 14.34
N LEU A 37 6.01 3.35 14.36
CA LEU A 37 4.66 3.65 14.84
C LEU A 37 3.59 3.04 13.92
N GLN A 38 3.81 3.11 12.61
CA GLN A 38 2.93 2.51 11.63
C GLN A 38 2.92 0.97 11.76
N VAL A 39 4.09 0.33 11.87
CA VAL A 39 4.18 -1.13 12.08
C VAL A 39 3.50 -1.53 13.39
N ALA A 40 3.67 -0.76 14.47
CA ALA A 40 3.01 -1.05 15.74
C ALA A 40 1.47 -1.05 15.61
N LYS A 41 0.92 -0.07 14.87
CA LYS A 41 -0.52 0.15 14.77
C LYS A 41 -1.22 -0.54 13.62
N VAL A 42 -0.55 -0.91 12.53
CA VAL A 42 -1.20 -1.43 11.31
C VAL A 42 -2.08 -2.66 11.57
N ALA A 43 -1.66 -3.54 12.48
CA ALA A 43 -2.41 -4.72 12.87
C ALA A 43 -3.68 -4.40 13.66
N GLU A 44 -3.73 -3.29 14.40
CA GLU A 44 -4.92 -2.89 15.15
C GLU A 44 -6.08 -2.50 14.20
N TYR A 45 -5.75 -2.13 12.96
CA TYR A 45 -6.70 -1.68 11.94
C TYR A 45 -6.78 -2.68 10.76
N SER A 46 -6.47 -3.96 10.98
CA SER A 46 -6.44 -5.00 9.93
C SER A 46 -7.75 -5.79 9.78
N THR A 47 -8.81 -5.42 10.51
CA THR A 47 -10.10 -6.11 10.42
C THR A 47 -10.66 -6.00 9.00
N LEU A 48 -11.11 -7.12 8.44
CA LEU A 48 -11.66 -7.17 7.10
C LEU A 48 -12.96 -6.39 7.02
N ILE A 49 -13.15 -5.73 5.87
CA ILE A 49 -14.42 -5.08 5.52
C ILE A 49 -15.50 -6.17 5.44
N PRO A 50 -16.71 -5.94 6.00
CA PRO A 50 -17.82 -6.90 5.92
C PRO A 50 -18.08 -7.35 4.47
N GLY A 51 -18.22 -8.66 4.27
CA GLY A 51 -18.45 -9.27 2.95
C GLY A 51 -17.19 -9.45 2.07
N ALA A 52 -16.01 -8.99 2.51
CA ALA A 52 -14.78 -9.14 1.74
C ALA A 52 -14.41 -10.62 1.51
N LEU A 53 -14.45 -11.46 2.57
CA LEU A 53 -14.12 -12.89 2.44
C LEU A 53 -15.11 -13.65 1.55
N ASP A 54 -16.41 -13.37 1.72
CA ASP A 54 -17.45 -14.00 0.89
C ASP A 54 -17.25 -13.64 -0.58
N THR A 55 -16.94 -12.36 -0.87
CA THR A 55 -16.65 -11.90 -2.22
C THR A 55 -15.43 -12.61 -2.81
N ILE A 56 -14.33 -12.71 -2.05
CA ILE A 56 -13.12 -13.41 -2.48
C ILE A 56 -13.41 -14.90 -2.73
N ALA A 57 -14.23 -15.54 -1.88
CA ALA A 57 -14.62 -16.93 -2.06
C ALA A 57 -15.43 -17.14 -3.36
N GLU A 58 -16.40 -16.26 -3.66
CA GLU A 58 -17.16 -16.33 -4.92
C GLU A 58 -16.29 -16.10 -6.15
N LEU A 59 -15.36 -15.14 -6.11
CA LEU A 59 -14.42 -14.89 -7.21
C LEU A 59 -13.53 -16.12 -7.47
N ARG A 60 -13.08 -16.78 -6.40
CA ARG A 60 -12.29 -18.02 -6.52
C ARG A 60 -13.10 -19.18 -7.10
N LYS A 61 -14.40 -19.29 -6.80
CA LYS A 61 -15.27 -20.36 -7.38
C LYS A 61 -15.38 -20.27 -8.90
N VAL A 62 -15.29 -19.06 -9.47
CA VAL A 62 -15.29 -18.84 -10.93
C VAL A 62 -13.89 -18.84 -11.54
N GLY A 63 -12.86 -19.22 -10.77
CA GLY A 63 -11.49 -19.40 -11.27
C GLY A 63 -10.66 -18.12 -11.33
N LEU A 64 -11.07 -17.03 -10.68
CA LEU A 64 -10.28 -15.79 -10.67
C LEU A 64 -9.11 -15.88 -9.67
N LYS A 65 -7.95 -15.40 -10.12
CA LYS A 65 -6.75 -15.20 -9.29
C LYS A 65 -6.86 -13.88 -8.53
N ILE A 66 -6.35 -13.83 -7.30
CA ILE A 66 -6.45 -12.68 -6.40
C ILE A 66 -5.06 -12.08 -6.17
N GLY A 67 -4.77 -10.97 -6.83
CA GLY A 67 -3.58 -10.15 -6.56
C GLY A 67 -3.90 -8.98 -5.62
N THR A 68 -2.92 -8.51 -4.86
CA THR A 68 -3.04 -7.29 -4.07
C THR A 68 -1.83 -6.38 -4.21
N THR A 69 -2.08 -5.07 -4.14
CA THR A 69 -1.07 -4.02 -4.18
C THR A 69 -1.27 -3.13 -2.97
N SER A 70 -0.19 -2.68 -2.35
CA SER A 70 -0.29 -1.77 -1.21
C SER A 70 0.67 -0.59 -1.30
N GLY A 71 0.25 0.55 -0.76
CA GLY A 71 1.11 1.72 -0.59
C GLY A 71 2.05 1.56 0.60
N TYR A 72 1.86 0.53 1.42
CA TYR A 72 2.78 0.19 2.50
C TYR A 72 4.05 -0.46 1.95
N PRO A 73 5.22 -0.18 2.57
CA PRO A 73 6.45 -0.90 2.27
C PRO A 73 6.39 -2.34 2.79
N LYS A 74 7.31 -3.17 2.30
CA LYS A 74 7.36 -4.62 2.55
C LYS A 74 7.38 -4.96 4.03
N GLU A 75 8.07 -4.17 4.83
CA GLU A 75 8.16 -4.36 6.29
C GLU A 75 6.77 -4.28 6.96
N VAL A 76 5.96 -3.29 6.57
CA VAL A 76 4.59 -3.11 7.08
C VAL A 76 3.68 -4.20 6.52
N MET A 77 3.81 -4.50 5.23
CA MET A 77 3.00 -5.55 4.57
C MET A 77 3.26 -6.93 5.17
N LYS A 78 4.49 -7.26 5.57
CA LYS A 78 4.82 -8.54 6.21
C LYS A 78 4.00 -8.79 7.49
N LYS A 79 3.81 -7.75 8.30
CA LYS A 79 2.98 -7.86 9.51
C LYS A 79 1.50 -7.95 9.13
N LEU A 80 1.04 -7.09 8.23
CA LEU A 80 -0.37 -7.03 7.83
C LEU A 80 -0.84 -8.31 7.15
N THR A 81 -0.03 -8.93 6.28
CA THR A 81 -0.40 -10.16 5.59
C THR A 81 -0.49 -11.36 6.54
N ALA A 82 0.35 -11.40 7.58
CA ALA A 82 0.26 -12.43 8.61
C ALA A 82 -1.05 -12.34 9.40
N GLU A 83 -1.45 -11.12 9.79
CA GLU A 83 -2.72 -10.88 10.49
C GLU A 83 -3.92 -11.17 9.59
N ALA A 84 -3.88 -10.71 8.33
CA ALA A 84 -4.95 -10.94 7.37
C ALA A 84 -5.15 -12.44 7.08
N ALA A 85 -4.06 -13.21 6.98
CA ALA A 85 -4.10 -14.65 6.82
C ALA A 85 -4.72 -15.35 8.04
N ALA A 86 -4.42 -14.89 9.26
CA ALA A 86 -4.99 -15.44 10.49
C ALA A 86 -6.51 -15.28 10.56
N ILE A 87 -7.07 -14.28 9.88
CA ILE A 87 -8.52 -14.03 9.77
C ILE A 87 -9.10 -14.50 8.42
N GLY A 88 -8.35 -15.28 7.63
CA GLY A 88 -8.86 -15.99 6.45
C GLY A 88 -8.67 -15.28 5.11
N TYR A 89 -8.05 -14.10 5.06
CA TYR A 89 -7.74 -13.43 3.78
C TYR A 89 -6.32 -13.76 3.32
N LEU A 90 -6.23 -14.55 2.25
CA LEU A 90 -4.98 -14.93 1.62
C LEU A 90 -5.05 -14.66 0.10
N PRO A 91 -4.46 -13.56 -0.39
CA PRO A 91 -4.30 -13.33 -1.82
C PRO A 91 -3.23 -14.28 -2.40
N ASP A 92 -3.31 -14.56 -3.70
CA ASP A 92 -2.37 -15.41 -4.43
C ASP A 92 -1.01 -14.71 -4.60
N HIS A 93 -1.01 -13.38 -4.71
CA HIS A 93 0.21 -12.58 -4.74
C HIS A 93 0.00 -11.20 -4.11
N THR A 94 1.06 -10.66 -3.49
CA THR A 94 1.06 -9.34 -2.83
C THR A 94 2.29 -8.57 -3.26
N VAL A 95 2.11 -7.31 -3.67
CA VAL A 95 3.21 -6.42 -4.05
C VAL A 95 3.17 -5.15 -3.19
N ALA A 96 4.19 -4.95 -2.36
CA ALA A 96 4.41 -3.73 -1.58
C ALA A 96 4.99 -2.59 -2.41
N THR A 97 4.94 -1.36 -1.90
CA THR A 97 5.32 -0.16 -2.68
C THR A 97 6.82 -0.09 -3.03
N ASP A 98 7.67 -0.72 -2.22
CA ASP A 98 9.13 -0.71 -2.31
C ASP A 98 9.68 -1.95 -3.04
N GLU A 99 8.81 -2.82 -3.53
CA GLU A 99 9.15 -3.98 -4.37
C GLU A 99 9.16 -3.65 -5.86
N VAL A 100 8.80 -2.41 -6.22
CA VAL A 100 8.80 -1.92 -7.61
C VAL A 100 9.53 -0.58 -7.71
N PRO A 101 10.03 -0.19 -8.90
CA PRO A 101 10.75 1.08 -9.07
C PRO A 101 9.91 2.33 -8.78
N LYS A 102 8.59 2.25 -9.02
CA LYS A 102 7.64 3.35 -8.82
C LYS A 102 6.32 2.80 -8.31
N GLY A 103 6.00 3.09 -7.05
CA GLY A 103 4.66 2.85 -6.49
C GLY A 103 3.60 3.76 -7.11
N ARG A 104 2.39 3.72 -6.54
CA ARG A 104 1.23 4.51 -7.02
C ARG A 104 1.56 6.01 -7.19
N PRO A 105 1.08 6.67 -8.26
CA PRO A 105 0.08 6.22 -9.25
C PRO A 105 0.64 5.41 -10.43
N SER A 106 1.92 5.00 -10.40
CA SER A 106 2.47 4.14 -11.45
C SER A 106 1.81 2.75 -11.43
N PRO A 107 1.60 2.11 -12.60
CA PRO A 107 0.96 0.80 -12.70
C PRO A 107 1.88 -0.36 -12.28
N ALA A 108 3.14 -0.10 -11.89
CA ALA A 108 4.16 -1.13 -11.71
C ALA A 108 3.76 -2.24 -10.73
N GLN A 109 3.06 -1.93 -9.64
CA GLN A 109 2.60 -2.94 -8.66
C GLN A 109 1.51 -3.86 -9.24
N ALA A 110 0.61 -3.31 -10.05
CA ALA A 110 -0.43 -4.08 -10.72
C ALA A 110 0.16 -4.97 -11.82
N LEU A 111 1.10 -4.43 -12.61
CA LEU A 111 1.82 -5.20 -13.63
C LEU A 111 2.68 -6.31 -13.02
N ALA A 112 3.30 -6.07 -11.87
CA ALA A 112 4.02 -7.10 -11.13
C ALA A 112 3.10 -8.24 -10.69
N ASN A 113 1.86 -7.94 -10.25
CA ASN A 113 0.86 -8.98 -9.99
C ASN A 113 0.46 -9.73 -11.26
N ALA A 114 0.24 -9.06 -12.38
CA ALA A 114 -0.12 -9.73 -13.64
C ALA A 114 0.97 -10.74 -14.07
N ILE A 115 2.24 -10.37 -13.94
CA ILE A 115 3.38 -11.25 -14.21
C ILE A 115 3.39 -12.43 -13.22
N ALA A 116 3.34 -12.16 -11.92
CA ALA A 116 3.42 -13.19 -10.89
C ALA A 116 2.24 -14.17 -10.91
N LEU A 117 1.07 -13.71 -11.35
CA LEU A 117 -0.14 -14.50 -11.49
C LEU A 117 -0.31 -15.06 -12.91
N GLU A 118 0.67 -14.91 -13.79
CA GLU A 118 0.63 -15.45 -15.16
C GLU A 118 -0.66 -15.07 -15.89
N VAL A 119 -1.00 -13.78 -15.87
CA VAL A 119 -2.12 -13.21 -16.61
C VAL A 119 -1.60 -12.62 -17.92
N ASP A 120 -2.06 -13.18 -19.04
CA ASP A 120 -1.60 -12.81 -20.38
C ASP A 120 -2.26 -11.54 -20.94
N ASP A 121 -3.46 -11.19 -20.46
CA ASP A 121 -4.21 -10.02 -20.92
C ASP A 121 -4.50 -9.07 -19.74
N VAL A 122 -3.80 -7.93 -19.71
CA VAL A 122 -4.00 -6.89 -18.71
C VAL A 122 -5.42 -6.30 -18.77
N ALA A 123 -6.06 -6.29 -19.95
CA ALA A 123 -7.43 -5.81 -20.08
C ALA A 123 -8.46 -6.76 -19.45
N ALA A 124 -8.08 -8.01 -19.17
CA ALA A 124 -8.90 -8.97 -18.42
C ALA A 124 -8.78 -8.81 -16.90
N CYS A 125 -7.88 -7.93 -16.42
CA CYS A 125 -7.73 -7.64 -15.00
C CYS A 125 -8.74 -6.59 -14.52
N VAL A 126 -9.28 -6.78 -13.32
CA VAL A 126 -10.05 -5.76 -12.60
C VAL A 126 -9.21 -5.23 -11.44
N LYS A 127 -8.96 -3.92 -11.39
CA LYS A 127 -8.34 -3.24 -10.25
C LYS A 127 -9.41 -2.56 -9.41
N VAL A 128 -9.46 -2.91 -8.13
CA VAL A 128 -10.33 -2.28 -7.12
C VAL A 128 -9.44 -1.46 -6.19
N ASP A 129 -9.84 -0.22 -5.88
CA ASP A 129 -9.14 0.66 -4.94
C ASP A 129 -10.10 1.66 -4.31
N ASP A 130 -9.76 2.15 -3.12
CA ASP A 130 -10.52 3.13 -2.36
C ASP A 130 -9.96 4.57 -2.50
N THR A 131 -8.90 4.75 -3.28
CA THR A 131 -8.22 6.05 -3.45
C THR A 131 -8.10 6.49 -4.91
N PRO A 132 -8.09 7.81 -5.20
CA PRO A 132 -7.91 8.30 -6.58
C PRO A 132 -6.59 7.90 -7.27
N PRO A 133 -5.44 7.80 -6.58
CA PRO A 133 -4.20 7.26 -7.17
C PRO A 133 -4.31 5.79 -7.61
N GLY A 134 -5.35 5.09 -7.15
CA GLY A 134 -5.77 3.79 -7.61
C GLY A 134 -5.15 2.63 -6.89
#